data_AF-A0A3C1EYP3-F1
#
_entry.id   AF-A0A3C1EYP3-F1
#
_cell.length_a   1.000
_cell.length_b   1.000
_cell.length_c   1.000
_cell.angle_alpha   90.00
_cell.angle_beta   90.00
_cell.angle_gamma   90.00
#
_symmetry.space_group_name_H-M   'P 1'
#
loop_
_entity.id
_entity.type
_entity.pdbx_description
1 polymer ?
#
loop_
_entity_poly.entity_id
_entity_poly.type
_entity_poly.pdbx_seq_one_letter_code
_entity_poly.pdbx_strand_id
1 'polypeptide(L)' 'MAEVKDVMSIKELSEYLGIGKSKIYNLIRQNKIPASKIGRQYRFSKDVIDNWLKEKIITIPEAPQMGLFDKEKELKSE' A
#
# COMPACT_ATOMS: atom_id res chain seq x y z
N MET A 1 8.13 25.28 -12.34
CA MET A 1 6.99 24.37 -12.56
C MET A 1 7.02 23.35 -11.44
N ALA A 2 6.29 23.60 -10.37
CA ALA A 2 6.13 22.68 -9.26
C ALA A 2 4.64 22.71 -8.91
N GLU A 3 4.12 21.58 -8.42
CA GLU A 3 2.78 21.37 -7.86
C GLU A 3 1.88 20.45 -8.68
N VAL A 4 2.09 19.15 -8.48
CA VAL A 4 0.96 18.26 -8.23
C VAL A 4 1.33 17.43 -7.00
N LYS A 5 0.98 17.94 -5.81
CA LYS A 5 1.18 17.25 -4.52
C LYS A 5 0.01 16.27 -4.32
N ASP A 6 -0.04 15.21 -5.12
CA ASP A 6 -0.99 14.12 -4.91
C ASP A 6 -0.50 13.25 -3.73
N VAL A 7 -0.75 13.75 -2.51
CA VAL A 7 -0.39 13.08 -1.26
C VAL A 7 -1.57 12.24 -0.78
N MET A 8 -1.41 10.93 -0.86
CA MET A 8 -2.39 9.92 -0.51
C MET A 8 -2.29 9.58 0.99
N SER A 9 -3.42 9.31 1.61
CA SER A 9 -3.51 8.68 2.93
C SER A 9 -3.26 7.17 2.85
N ILE A 10 -3.10 6.51 4.00
CA ILE A 10 -2.97 5.05 4.03
C ILE A 10 -4.19 4.32 3.44
N LYS A 11 -5.37 4.93 3.52
CA LYS A 11 -6.60 4.37 2.95
C LYS A 11 -6.56 4.45 1.43
N GLU A 12 -6.24 5.62 0.89
CA GLU A 12 -6.11 5.80 -0.57
C GLU A 12 -4.97 4.95 -1.14
N LEU A 13 -3.85 4.83 -0.44
CA LEU A 13 -2.76 3.94 -0.85
C LEU A 13 -3.20 2.46 -0.85
N SER A 14 -4.04 2.07 0.11
CA SER A 14 -4.63 0.73 0.20
C SER A 14 -5.51 0.43 -1.00
N GLU A 15 -6.35 1.39 -1.40
CA GLU A 15 -7.20 1.30 -2.58
C GLU A 15 -6.38 1.34 -3.87
N TYR A 16 -5.33 2.16 -3.93
CA TYR A 16 -4.45 2.32 -5.08
C TYR A 16 -3.60 1.07 -5.37
N LEU A 17 -2.99 0.47 -4.34
CA LEU A 17 -2.18 -0.75 -4.47
C LEU A 17 -3.01 -2.03 -4.43
N GLY A 18 -4.28 -1.96 -4.00
CA GLY A 18 -5.09 -3.14 -3.69
C GLY A 18 -4.57 -3.95 -2.50
N ILE A 19 -3.76 -3.33 -1.62
CA ILE A 19 -3.13 -3.99 -0.46
C ILE A 19 -3.86 -3.58 0.81
N GLY A 20 -4.20 -4.54 1.68
CA GLY A 20 -4.82 -4.24 2.98
C GLY A 20 -3.97 -3.33 3.87
N LYS A 21 -4.63 -2.42 4.61
CA LYS A 21 -3.99 -1.43 5.51
C LYS A 21 -2.97 -2.05 6.46
N SER A 22 -3.28 -3.22 7.04
CA SER A 22 -2.38 -3.95 7.95
C SER A 22 -1.04 -4.30 7.29
N LYS A 23 -1.07 -4.69 6.02
CA LYS A 23 0.12 -5.02 5.26
C LYS A 23 0.91 -3.77 4.90
N ILE A 24 0.24 -2.66 4.60
CA ILE A 24 0.90 -1.36 4.43
C ILE A 24 1.61 -0.96 5.73
N TYR A 25 0.98 -1.07 6.90
CA TYR A 25 1.64 -0.81 8.18
C TYR A 25 2.88 -1.69 8.40
N ASN A 26 2.81 -2.97 8.03
CA ASN A 26 3.98 -3.87 8.08
C ASN A 26 5.09 -3.42 7.12
N LEU A 27 4.73 -2.97 5.91
CA LEU A 27 5.70 -2.43 4.95
C LEU A 27 6.36 -1.15 5.44
N ILE A 28 5.60 -0.25 6.10
CA ILE A 28 6.15 0.95 6.74
C ILE A 28 7.12 0.56 7.85
N ARG A 29 6.74 -0.39 8.72
CA ARG A 29 7.63 -0.89 9.79
C ARG A 29 8.91 -1.52 9.26
N GLN A 30 8.82 -2.20 8.11
CA GLN A 30 9.97 -2.79 7.43
C GLN A 30 10.75 -1.77 6.56
N ASN A 31 10.35 -0.49 6.55
CA ASN A 31 10.89 0.54 5.64
C ASN A 31 10.93 0.10 4.16
N LYS A 32 9.98 -0.76 3.77
CA LYS A 32 9.88 -1.29 2.40
C LYS A 32 9.06 -0.41 1.47
N ILE A 33 8.29 0.53 2.01
CA ILE A 33 7.46 1.47 1.25
C ILE A 33 7.81 2.90 1.67
N PRO A 34 7.94 3.85 0.73
CA PRO A 34 8.24 5.23 1.07
C PRO A 34 7.02 5.90 1.73
N ALA A 35 7.14 6.19 3.03
CA ALA A 35 6.08 6.78 3.84
C ALA A 35 6.61 8.02 4.58
N SER A 36 5.90 9.14 4.47
CA SER A 36 6.19 10.34 5.26
C SER A 36 5.31 10.37 6.51
N LYS A 37 5.94 10.40 7.68
CA LYS A 37 5.23 10.58 8.95
C LYS A 37 4.98 12.07 9.19
N ILE A 38 3.72 12.49 9.11
CA ILE A 38 3.30 13.86 9.34
C ILE A 38 2.39 13.87 10.58
N GLY A 39 2.96 14.31 11.70
CA GLY A 39 2.30 14.28 13.01
C GLY A 39 1.93 12.85 13.42
N ARG A 40 0.63 12.57 13.49
CA ARG A 40 0.05 11.25 13.82
C ARG A 40 -0.33 10.40 12.61
N GLN A 41 -0.19 10.92 11.39
CA GLN A 41 -0.63 10.24 10.17
C GLN A 41 0.55 9.94 9.25
N TYR A 42 0.41 8.86 8.46
CA TYR A 42 1.31 8.57 7.35
C TYR A 42 0.71 9.11 6.06
N ARG A 43 1.58 9.76 5.28
CA ARG A 43 1.28 10.35 3.98
C ARG A 43 2.21 9.77 2.93
N PHE A 44 1.66 9.53 1.76
CA PHE A 44 2.33 8.86 0.65
C PHE A 44 2.22 9.73 -0.59
N SER A 45 3.34 10.20 -1.13
CA SER A 45 3.30 10.92 -2.39
C SER A 45 3.13 9.93 -3.54
N LYS A 46 2.13 10.16 -4.40
CA LYS A 46 1.84 9.29 -5.54
C LYS A 46 3.05 9.11 -6.45
N ASP A 47 3.76 10.18 -6.82
CA ASP A 47 4.98 10.11 -7.63
C ASP A 47 6.07 9.24 -7.00
N VAL A 48 6.23 9.33 -5.69
CA VAL A 48 7.25 8.56 -4.97
C VAL A 48 6.87 7.08 -4.92
N ILE A 49 5.58 6.77 -4.73
CA ILE A 49 5.07 5.40 -4.80
C ILE A 49 5.19 4.85 -6.22
N ASP A 50 4.88 5.64 -7.23
CA ASP A 50 4.99 5.26 -8.64
C ASP A 50 6.45 4.97 -9.03
N ASN A 51 7.39 5.82 -8.59
CA ASN A 51 8.81 5.59 -8.78
C ASN A 51 9.29 4.34 -8.03
N TRP A 52 8.86 4.17 -6.78
CA TRP A 52 9.18 2.98 -5.98
C TRP A 52 8.65 1.69 -6.62
N LEU A 53 7.43 1.72 -7.16
CA LEU A 53 6.87 0.62 -7.93
C LEU A 53 7.78 0.33 -9.13
N LYS A 54 8.12 1.35 -9.94
CA LYS A 54 9.02 1.21 -11.10
C LYS A 54 10.36 0.57 -10.74
N GLU A 55 10.98 0.98 -9.63
CA GLU A 55 12.24 0.41 -9.15
C GLU A 55 12.12 -1.04 -8.67
N LYS A 56 10.96 -1.44 -8.12
CA LYS A 56 10.70 -2.79 -7.58
C LYS A 56 10.20 -3.81 -8.61
N ILE A 57 9.74 -3.41 -9.79
CA ILE A 57 9.29 -4.35 -10.85
C ILE A 57 10.42 -5.28 -11.34
N ILE A 58 11.70 -4.99 -11.01
CA ILE A 58 12.86 -5.81 -11.38
C ILE A 58 12.95 -7.12 -10.56
N THR A 59 12.01 -7.43 -9.65
CA THR A 59 12.05 -8.71 -8.92
C THR A 59 10.66 -9.32 -8.73
N ILE A 60 10.25 -10.13 -9.70
CA ILE A 60 9.46 -11.33 -9.42
C ILE A 60 10.48 -12.47 -9.28
N PRO A 61 10.64 -13.06 -8.10
CA PRO A 61 10.20 -14.45 -8.01
C PRO A 61 9.53 -14.85 -6.67
N GLU A 62 8.56 -15.76 -6.82
CA GLU A 62 8.24 -16.86 -5.89
C GLU A 62 7.46 -16.59 -4.59
N ALA A 63 6.23 -16.13 -4.74
CA ALA A 63 5.07 -16.87 -4.20
C ALA A 63 3.78 -16.21 -4.68
N PRO A 64 2.77 -16.98 -5.14
CA PRO A 64 1.41 -16.48 -5.10
C PRO A 64 1.11 -16.24 -3.62
N GLN A 65 1.05 -14.99 -3.17
CA GLN A 65 0.41 -14.67 -1.89
C GLN A 65 -1.11 -14.74 -2.05
N MET A 66 -1.54 -15.90 -2.56
CA MET A 66 -2.89 -16.40 -2.50
C MET A 66 -3.11 -16.78 -1.03
N GLY A 67 -4.12 -16.14 -0.41
CA GLY A 67 -4.56 -16.46 0.94
C GLY A 67 -4.50 -15.31 1.94
N LEU A 68 -5.04 -14.14 1.62
CA LEU A 68 -5.34 -13.11 2.64
C LEU A 68 -6.60 -12.27 2.33
N PHE A 69 -7.52 -12.80 1.53
CA PHE A 69 -8.91 -12.35 1.58
C PHE A 69 -9.64 -13.29 2.55
N ASP A 70 -9.57 -12.97 3.83
CA ASP A 70 -10.53 -13.49 4.81
C ASP A 70 -11.93 -13.07 4.37
N LYS A 71 -12.58 -13.94 3.61
CA LYS A 71 -13.76 -14.69 4.05
C LYS A 71 -14.66 -13.97 5.06
N GLU A 72 -15.27 -12.85 4.68
CA GLU A 72 -16.42 -12.27 5.39
C GLU A 72 -17.59 -11.98 4.44
N LYS A 73 -17.98 -12.96 3.62
CA LYS A 73 -19.31 -12.97 2.98
C LYS A 73 -19.89 -14.35 2.66
N GLU A 74 -19.55 -15.37 3.44
CA GLU A 74 -20.27 -16.65 3.48
C GLU A 74 -20.54 -17.05 4.95
N LEU A 75 -21.45 -16.34 5.62
CA LEU A 75 -22.31 -16.92 6.66
C LEU A 75 -23.45 -15.95 7.02
N LYS A 76 -24.29 -15.63 6.06
CA LYS A 76 -25.67 -15.18 6.32
C LYS A 76 -26.59 -15.80 5.30
N SER A 77 -27.03 -17.03 5.59
CA SER A 77 -28.41 -17.50 5.41
C SER A 77 -28.44 -19.03 5.45
N GLU A 78 -28.39 -19.58 6.66
CA GLU A 78 -29.34 -20.64 7.04
C GLU A 78 -30.44 -19.97 7.86
#